data_AF-A0A1Z9M511-F1
#
_entry.id   AF-A0A1Z9M511-F1
#
_cell.length_a   1.000
_cell.length_b   1.000
_cell.length_c   1.000
_cell.angle_alpha   90.00
_cell.angle_beta   90.00
_cell.angle_gamma   90.00
#
_symmetry.space_group_name_H-M   'P 1'
#
loop_
_entity.id
_entity.type
_entity.pdbx_description
1 polymer ?
#
loop_
_entity_poly.entity_id
_entity_poly.type
_entity_poly.pdbx_seq_one_letter_code
_entity_poly.pdbx_strand_id
1 'polypeptide(L)'
;MRFYSKLILAATLGVCLGAIKPISNNEKDIMVLNKLKTRPYYSSSSSPLVYEVEGPIVIKMISRSRIKSSKAYSKKSFAMGYDVIMNNKKVDENYYVNKIDPNVASKNFSGYAYSKSNSYLLSIPSGKHRIKIKPDGQNLYPMCLRVIKQEIDQEEDPRNSMLIHPNEVLDSYQILKSSGSVREYYKLNNQNNIQLNIKGPKMLKIISRLDIEGENHKQDYSFTVEQDGYFLGNYSFKTEPSSSKLRNDPQKVLGKWRACRVYIPEGRHYITIKNPNEEKSVFMKFSLYE
;
A
#
# COMPACT_ATOMS: atom_id res chain seq x y z
N MET A 1 5.92 15.49 62.46
CA MET A 1 4.91 14.93 61.53
C MET A 1 4.72 15.88 60.35
N ARG A 2 5.44 15.70 59.24
CA ARG A 2 5.22 16.43 57.98
C ARG A 2 5.52 15.48 56.82
N PHE A 3 4.46 14.96 56.21
CA PHE A 3 4.51 14.13 55.01
C PHE A 3 4.84 15.01 53.81
N TYR A 4 5.99 14.80 53.17
CA TYR A 4 6.23 15.30 51.82
C TYR A 4 5.65 14.32 50.82
N SER A 5 4.46 14.64 50.28
CA SER A 5 3.90 13.92 49.14
C SER A 5 4.74 14.25 47.90
N LYS A 6 5.58 13.32 47.46
CA LYS A 6 6.20 13.37 46.14
C LYS A 6 5.11 13.15 45.09
N LEU A 7 4.62 14.24 44.49
CA LEU A 7 3.80 14.18 43.29
C LEU A 7 4.71 13.77 42.13
N ILE A 8 4.72 12.49 41.79
CA ILE A 8 5.36 12.01 40.56
C ILE A 8 4.42 12.39 39.42
N LEU A 9 4.73 13.49 38.74
CA LEU A 9 4.10 13.88 37.49
C LEU A 9 4.54 12.87 36.42
N ALA A 10 3.76 11.79 36.27
CA ALA A 10 3.91 10.87 35.16
C ALA A 10 3.58 11.61 33.86
N ALA A 11 4.61 12.14 33.20
CA ALA A 11 4.53 12.63 31.84
C ALA A 11 4.14 11.44 30.96
N THR A 12 2.86 11.36 30.60
CA THR A 12 2.39 10.43 29.59
C THR A 12 3.02 10.85 28.27
N LEU A 13 4.16 10.23 27.95
CA LEU A 13 4.65 10.18 26.57
C LEU A 13 3.52 9.56 25.76
N GLY A 14 2.74 10.41 25.08
CA GLY A 14 1.76 10.00 24.10
C GLY A 14 2.50 9.19 23.05
N VAL A 15 2.36 7.87 23.14
CA VAL A 15 3.02 6.91 22.27
C VAL A 15 2.60 7.22 20.84
N CYS A 16 3.51 7.80 20.06
CA CYS A 16 3.31 8.08 18.64
C CYS A 16 3.48 6.80 17.82
N LEU A 17 2.73 5.74 18.16
CA LEU A 17 2.70 4.53 17.35
C LEU A 17 2.03 4.85 15.99
N GLY A 18 2.74 4.56 14.90
CA GLY A 18 2.10 4.31 13.59
C GLY A 18 2.58 5.14 12.39
N ALA A 19 3.37 6.20 12.54
CA ALA A 19 3.88 6.95 11.38
C ALA A 19 5.28 6.50 10.95
N ILE A 20 5.44 6.20 9.67
CA ILE A 20 6.75 5.97 9.04
C ILE A 20 7.45 7.32 8.91
N LYS A 21 8.63 7.44 9.53
CA LYS A 21 9.43 8.66 9.50
C LYS A 21 10.24 8.71 8.19
N PRO A 22 10.30 9.85 7.48
CA PRO A 22 11.21 10.00 6.35
C PRO A 22 12.67 10.01 6.84
N ILE A 23 13.57 9.45 6.03
CA ILE A 23 15.02 9.52 6.23
C ILE A 23 15.60 10.86 5.77
N SER A 24 14.89 11.61 4.94
CA SER A 24 15.28 12.94 4.52
C SER A 24 15.11 13.96 5.65
N ASN A 25 15.98 14.97 5.71
CA ASN A 25 15.97 16.01 6.72
C ASN A 25 14.88 17.06 6.44
N ASN A 26 13.62 16.66 6.62
CA ASN A 26 12.46 17.51 6.42
C ASN A 26 11.91 18.05 7.73
N GLU A 27 11.40 19.27 7.67
CA GLU A 27 10.77 19.94 8.81
C GLU A 27 9.58 19.13 9.33
N LYS A 28 9.61 18.82 10.63
CA LYS A 28 8.55 18.07 11.30
C LYS A 28 7.53 19.02 11.91
N ASP A 29 6.26 18.75 11.64
CA ASP A 29 5.12 19.43 12.22
C ASP A 29 4.28 18.47 13.07
N ILE A 30 3.85 18.90 14.26
CA ILE A 30 2.87 18.19 15.08
C ILE A 30 1.51 18.86 14.89
N MET A 31 0.68 18.27 14.04
CA MET A 31 -0.68 18.75 13.82
C MET A 31 -1.61 18.23 14.92
N VAL A 32 -2.50 19.11 15.40
CA VAL A 32 -3.60 18.80 16.33
C VAL A 32 -4.88 18.74 15.52
N LEU A 33 -5.48 17.55 15.44
CA LEU A 33 -6.71 17.28 14.73
C LEU A 33 -7.88 17.24 15.72
N ASN A 34 -8.97 17.94 15.40
CA ASN A 34 -10.19 18.04 16.22
C ASN A 34 -9.88 18.42 17.68
N LYS A 35 -8.90 19.32 17.89
CA LYS A 35 -8.44 19.81 19.19
C LYS A 35 -7.85 18.75 20.15
N LEU A 36 -7.81 17.47 19.78
CA LEU A 36 -7.46 16.37 20.69
C LEU A 36 -6.33 15.48 20.16
N LYS A 37 -6.38 15.11 18.87
CA LYS A 37 -5.48 14.08 18.32
C LYS A 37 -4.23 14.71 17.73
N THR A 38 -3.06 14.42 18.31
CA THR A 38 -1.78 14.88 17.76
C THR A 38 -1.23 13.88 16.73
N ARG A 39 -0.71 14.38 15.62
CA ARG A 39 -0.18 13.56 14.53
C ARG A 39 1.07 14.23 13.93
N PRO A 40 2.24 13.56 13.88
CA PRO A 40 3.37 14.07 13.12
C PRO A 40 3.06 14.07 11.62
N TYR A 41 3.47 15.16 10.97
CA TYR A 41 3.58 15.36 9.52
C TYR A 41 4.97 15.92 9.21
N TYR A 42 5.42 15.73 7.98
CA TYR A 42 6.71 16.22 7.49
C TYR A 42 6.47 17.12 6.29
N SER A 43 7.06 18.31 6.31
CA SER A 43 6.86 19.33 5.30
C SER A 43 7.84 19.20 4.15
N SER A 44 7.33 19.46 2.95
CA SER A 44 8.03 19.45 1.68
C SER A 44 7.53 20.64 0.87
N SER A 45 8.38 21.66 0.76
CA SER A 45 8.13 22.82 -0.12
C SER A 45 8.73 22.61 -1.51
N SER A 46 9.93 22.02 -1.56
CA SER A 46 10.69 21.77 -2.79
C SER A 46 11.57 20.52 -2.71
N SER A 47 12.03 20.14 -1.52
CA SER A 47 12.78 18.90 -1.29
C SER A 47 11.83 17.71 -1.15
N PRO A 48 12.11 16.57 -1.81
CA PRO A 48 11.26 15.39 -1.69
C PRO A 48 11.37 14.77 -0.30
N LEU A 49 10.28 14.13 0.14
CA LEU A 49 10.30 13.25 1.31
C LEU A 49 10.76 11.87 0.87
N VAL A 50 11.78 11.34 1.55
CA VAL A 50 12.35 10.03 1.23
C VAL A 50 12.11 9.07 2.38
N TYR A 51 11.60 7.88 2.07
CA TYR A 51 11.31 6.82 3.02
C TYR A 51 12.03 5.54 2.59
N GLU A 52 12.47 4.77 3.57
CA GLU A 52 12.85 3.37 3.39
C GLU A 52 11.76 2.50 4.00
N VAL A 53 11.22 1.60 3.18
CA VAL A 53 10.08 0.77 3.56
C VAL A 53 10.37 -0.66 3.11
N GLU A 54 10.19 -1.61 4.04
CA GLU A 54 10.24 -3.03 3.72
C GLU A 54 8.81 -3.56 3.55
N GLY A 55 8.51 -4.07 2.36
CA GLY A 55 7.23 -4.72 2.10
C GLY A 55 7.32 -6.24 2.21
N PRO A 56 6.22 -6.97 1.91
CA PRO A 56 5.01 -6.47 1.27
C PRO A 56 4.06 -5.80 2.28
N ILE A 57 3.76 -4.52 2.07
CA ILE A 57 2.80 -3.77 2.90
C ILE A 57 2.04 -2.77 2.03
N VAL A 58 0.92 -2.25 2.53
CA VAL A 58 0.30 -1.04 1.96
C VAL A 58 0.63 0.13 2.88
N ILE A 59 1.10 1.23 2.31
CA ILE A 59 1.28 2.48 3.05
C ILE A 59 0.18 3.45 2.67
N LYS A 60 -0.30 4.21 3.66
CA LYS A 60 -1.24 5.31 3.46
C LYS A 60 -0.52 6.64 3.63
N MET A 61 -0.58 7.45 2.60
CA MET A 61 -0.02 8.79 2.52
C MET A 61 -1.13 9.80 2.76
N ILE A 62 -1.10 10.48 3.91
CA ILE A 62 -2.08 11.47 4.31
C ILE A 62 -1.43 12.84 4.14
N SER A 63 -1.99 13.64 3.24
CA SER A 63 -1.36 14.86 2.75
C SER A 63 -2.26 16.08 2.98
N ARG A 64 -1.65 17.22 3.28
CA ARG A 64 -2.32 18.52 3.54
C ARG A 64 -1.44 19.66 3.04
N SER A 65 -2.04 20.77 2.61
CA SER A 65 -1.30 22.00 2.33
C SER A 65 -1.22 22.86 3.59
N ARG A 66 -0.04 23.43 3.88
CA ARG A 66 0.16 24.40 4.98
C ARG A 66 0.11 25.83 4.45
N ILE A 67 -0.86 26.61 4.91
CA ILE A 67 -1.18 27.93 4.35
C ILE A 67 -1.11 28.98 5.47
N LYS A 68 -0.50 30.14 5.24
CA LYS A 68 -0.53 31.25 6.22
C LYS A 68 -1.98 31.64 6.51
N SER A 69 -2.38 31.75 7.77
CA SER A 69 -3.78 32.01 8.16
C SER A 69 -4.35 33.28 7.53
N SER A 70 -3.53 34.32 7.33
CA SER A 70 -3.91 35.56 6.63
C SER A 70 -4.33 35.35 5.17
N LYS A 71 -3.88 34.26 4.53
CA LYS A 71 -4.23 33.87 3.15
C LYS A 71 -5.17 32.68 3.07
N ALA A 72 -5.43 32.00 4.19
CA ALA A 72 -6.16 30.74 4.23
C ALA A 72 -7.66 30.93 3.95
N TYR A 73 -8.23 32.01 4.46
CA TYR A 73 -9.67 32.29 4.37
C TYR A 73 -10.05 33.21 3.21
N SER A 74 -9.06 33.77 2.50
CA SER A 74 -9.30 34.60 1.31
C SER A 74 -9.49 33.78 0.02
N LYS A 75 -9.14 32.48 0.03
CA LYS A 75 -9.31 31.58 -1.12
C LYS A 75 -10.32 30.48 -0.82
N LYS A 76 -11.09 30.08 -1.85
CA LYS A 76 -12.11 29.02 -1.74
C LYS A 76 -11.51 27.62 -1.60
N SER A 77 -10.35 27.36 -2.20
CA SER A 77 -9.67 26.06 -2.19
C SER A 77 -8.18 26.19 -2.52
N PHE A 78 -7.44 25.10 -2.27
CA PHE A 78 -5.99 25.01 -2.40
C PHE A 78 -5.65 23.72 -3.15
N ALA A 79 -5.01 23.88 -4.31
CA ALA A 79 -4.49 22.78 -5.10
C ALA A 79 -3.19 22.25 -4.50
N MET A 80 -2.99 20.94 -4.63
CA MET A 80 -1.76 20.27 -4.23
C MET A 80 -1.55 18.99 -5.02
N GLY A 81 -0.35 18.79 -5.53
CA GLY A 81 0.05 17.54 -6.16
C GLY A 81 1.47 17.09 -5.84
N TYR A 82 1.72 15.80 -6.07
CA TYR A 82 3.04 15.18 -5.88
C TYR A 82 3.21 13.92 -6.73
N ASP A 83 4.45 13.67 -7.13
CA ASP A 83 4.89 12.43 -7.74
C ASP A 83 5.23 11.38 -6.67
N VAL A 84 4.89 10.13 -6.97
CA VAL A 84 5.29 8.96 -6.20
C VAL A 84 6.35 8.21 -6.99
N ILE A 85 7.56 8.16 -6.45
CA ILE A 85 8.72 7.54 -7.10
C ILE A 85 9.20 6.39 -6.22
N MET A 86 9.16 5.16 -6.73
CA MET A 86 9.66 3.97 -6.06
C MET A 86 10.91 3.48 -6.79
N ASN A 87 12.02 3.31 -6.06
CA ASN A 87 13.28 2.81 -6.62
C ASN A 87 13.71 3.56 -7.90
N ASN A 88 13.62 4.90 -7.86
CA ASN A 88 13.94 5.83 -8.96
C ASN A 88 13.02 5.77 -10.19
N LYS A 89 11.95 4.97 -10.18
CA LYS A 89 10.91 4.97 -11.21
C LYS A 89 9.68 5.72 -10.71
N LYS A 90 9.15 6.68 -11.48
CA LYS A 90 7.83 7.26 -11.19
C LYS A 90 6.79 6.15 -11.37
N VAL A 91 6.06 5.86 -10.30
CA VAL A 91 5.04 4.81 -10.27
C VAL A 91 3.63 5.39 -10.25
N ASP A 92 3.47 6.61 -9.75
CA ASP A 92 2.19 7.31 -9.78
C ASP A 92 2.36 8.82 -9.55
N GLU A 93 1.25 9.55 -9.62
CA GLU A 93 1.09 10.93 -9.20
C GLU A 93 -0.25 11.11 -8.46
N ASN A 94 -0.31 12.07 -7.56
CA ASN A 94 -1.55 12.41 -6.87
C ASN A 94 -1.75 13.91 -6.93
N TYR A 95 -2.94 14.34 -7.35
CA TYR A 95 -3.33 15.75 -7.40
C TYR A 95 -4.73 15.91 -6.79
N TYR A 96 -4.93 16.99 -6.05
CA TYR A 96 -6.25 17.31 -5.49
C TYR A 96 -6.39 18.79 -5.17
N VAL A 97 -7.64 19.21 -4.97
CA VAL A 97 -8.00 20.58 -4.60
C VAL A 97 -8.90 20.53 -3.37
N ASN A 98 -8.45 21.11 -2.26
CA ASN A 98 -9.16 21.02 -0.98
C ASN A 98 -9.34 22.37 -0.29
N LYS A 99 -10.41 22.50 0.50
CA LYS A 99 -10.67 23.69 1.34
C LYS A 99 -9.85 23.61 2.64
N ILE A 100 -9.79 24.73 3.38
CA ILE A 100 -9.28 24.73 4.76
C ILE A 100 -10.10 23.81 5.64
N ASP A 101 -9.41 23.12 6.54
CA ASP A 101 -9.98 22.34 7.62
C ASP A 101 -9.83 23.12 8.94
N PRO A 102 -10.90 23.76 9.44
CA PRO A 102 -10.81 24.60 10.65
C PRO A 102 -10.50 23.79 11.91
N ASN A 103 -10.60 22.46 11.84
CA ASN A 103 -10.34 21.57 12.96
C ASN A 103 -8.87 21.11 13.04
N VAL A 104 -8.00 21.63 12.17
CA VAL A 104 -6.58 21.30 12.16
C VAL A 104 -5.74 22.53 12.46
N ALA A 105 -4.95 22.41 13.51
CA ALA A 105 -3.96 23.38 13.91
C ALA A 105 -2.58 22.71 14.05
N SER A 106 -1.53 23.50 14.24
CA SER A 106 -0.19 23.01 14.53
C SER A 106 0.29 23.45 15.91
N LYS A 107 1.05 22.58 16.57
CA LYS A 107 1.81 22.94 17.78
C LYS A 107 3.12 23.69 17.45
N ASN A 108 3.68 23.44 16.26
CA ASN A 108 5.01 23.94 15.89
C ASN A 108 4.94 25.24 15.08
N PHE A 109 3.83 25.48 14.38
CA PHE A 109 3.66 26.60 13.43
C PHE A 109 2.40 27.39 13.76
N SER A 110 2.51 28.35 14.66
CA SER A 110 1.44 29.31 14.92
C SER A 110 1.20 30.21 13.69
N GLY A 111 -0.05 30.65 13.49
CA GLY A 111 -0.40 31.50 12.35
C GLY A 111 -0.50 30.78 10.99
N TYR A 112 -0.52 29.44 10.99
CA TYR A 112 -0.81 28.62 9.82
C TYR A 112 -2.12 27.85 9.98
N ALA A 113 -2.79 27.66 8.85
CA ALA A 113 -3.97 26.81 8.67
C ALA A 113 -3.63 25.68 7.70
N TYR A 114 -4.45 24.63 7.72
CA TYR A 114 -4.22 23.42 6.95
C TYR A 114 -5.43 23.09 6.09
N SER A 115 -5.19 22.58 4.88
CA SER A 115 -6.27 22.03 4.05
C SER A 115 -6.87 20.79 4.70
N LYS A 116 -8.06 20.38 4.24
CA LYS A 116 -8.56 19.00 4.42
C LYS A 116 -7.50 18.02 3.92
N SER A 117 -7.42 16.86 4.57
CA SER A 117 -6.50 15.81 4.17
C SER A 117 -6.98 15.13 2.91
N ASN A 118 -6.05 14.82 2.01
CA ASN A 118 -6.22 13.78 1.04
C ASN A 118 -5.43 12.53 1.45
N SER A 119 -5.95 11.34 1.17
CA SER A 119 -5.29 10.08 1.43
C SER A 119 -5.02 9.34 0.14
N TYR A 120 -3.81 8.81 -0.01
CA TYR A 120 -3.40 7.97 -1.13
C TYR A 120 -2.82 6.66 -0.60
N LEU A 121 -3.16 5.52 -1.21
CA LEU A 121 -2.66 4.21 -0.82
C LEU A 121 -1.61 3.75 -1.85
N LEU A 122 -0.45 3.31 -1.36
CA LEU A 122 0.60 2.72 -2.19
C LEU A 122 0.87 1.29 -1.72
N SER A 123 0.70 0.32 -2.62
CA SER A 123 1.18 -1.04 -2.40
C SER A 123 2.70 -1.06 -2.55
N ILE A 124 3.38 -1.49 -1.49
CA ILE A 124 4.82 -1.72 -1.47
C ILE A 124 5.06 -3.21 -1.70
N PRO A 125 5.76 -3.58 -2.79
CA PRO A 125 6.10 -4.97 -3.06
C PRO A 125 7.04 -5.55 -1.99
N SER A 126 7.32 -6.85 -2.09
CA SER A 126 8.24 -7.52 -1.17
C SER A 126 9.68 -7.03 -1.36
N GLY A 127 10.39 -6.84 -0.26
CA GLY A 127 11.77 -6.36 -0.26
C GLY A 127 11.92 -4.93 0.24
N LYS A 128 13.15 -4.41 0.18
CA LYS A 128 13.48 -3.05 0.61
C LYS A 128 13.26 -2.08 -0.54
N HIS A 129 12.44 -1.07 -0.29
CA HIS A 129 12.09 -0.05 -1.27
C HIS A 129 12.43 1.34 -0.75
N ARG A 130 12.97 2.16 -1.66
CA ARG A 130 13.17 3.59 -1.43
C ARG A 130 12.04 4.36 -2.10
N ILE A 131 11.19 4.97 -1.28
CA ILE A 131 10.03 5.75 -1.74
C ILE A 131 10.37 7.23 -1.64
N LYS A 132 10.26 7.95 -2.75
CA LYS A 132 10.46 9.39 -2.84
C LYS A 132 9.13 10.04 -3.23
N ILE A 133 8.63 10.91 -2.37
CA ILE A 133 7.43 11.71 -2.61
C ILE A 133 7.88 13.14 -2.90
N LYS A 134 7.68 13.57 -4.14
CA LYS A 134 8.19 14.85 -4.64
C LYS A 134 7.03 15.77 -5.00
N PRO A 135 6.96 17.01 -4.48
CA PRO A 135 6.01 18.00 -4.98
C PRO A 135 6.11 18.12 -6.51
N ASP A 136 4.97 18.25 -7.18
CA ASP A 136 4.89 18.37 -8.65
C ASP A 136 5.49 19.67 -9.22
N GLY A 137 5.91 20.59 -8.34
CA GLY A 137 6.48 21.90 -8.70
C GLY A 137 5.43 23.00 -8.93
N GLN A 138 4.14 22.66 -8.94
CA GLN A 138 3.02 23.59 -9.13
C GLN A 138 2.38 24.00 -7.79
N ASN A 139 2.76 23.35 -6.70
CA ASN A 139 2.30 23.65 -5.35
C ASN A 139 2.64 25.08 -4.91
N LEU A 140 1.62 25.94 -4.82
CA LEU A 140 1.73 27.29 -4.27
C LEU A 140 2.04 27.34 -2.76
N TYR A 141 1.82 26.22 -2.06
CA TYR A 141 1.95 26.12 -0.62
C TYR A 141 2.69 24.83 -0.24
N PRO A 142 3.46 24.82 0.87
CA PRO A 142 4.15 23.62 1.32
C PRO A 142 3.20 22.43 1.50
N MET A 143 3.61 21.27 0.99
CA MET A 143 2.95 20.00 1.25
C MET A 143 3.40 19.46 2.62
N CYS A 144 2.46 19.04 3.44
CA CYS A 144 2.72 18.29 4.67
C CYS A 144 2.22 16.86 4.50
N LEU A 145 3.08 15.88 4.73
CA LEU A 145 2.79 14.47 4.52
C LEU A 145 2.99 13.66 5.79
N ARG A 146 2.04 12.77 6.07
CA ARG A 146 2.14 11.71 7.05
C ARG A 146 2.02 10.38 6.34
N VAL A 147 3.01 9.52 6.49
CA VAL A 147 2.98 8.15 5.99
C VAL A 147 2.73 7.21 7.15
N ILE A 148 1.77 6.30 7.00
CA ILE A 148 1.50 5.24 7.98
C ILE A 148 1.47 3.89 7.26
N LYS A 149 1.83 2.81 7.97
CA LYS A 149 1.46 1.48 7.52
C LYS A 149 -0.07 1.40 7.57
N GLN A 150 -0.69 1.06 6.45
CA GLN A 150 -2.10 0.70 6.45
C GLN A 150 -2.16 -0.79 6.81
N GLU A 151 -2.52 -1.06 8.05
CA GLU A 151 -3.03 -2.38 8.40
C GLU A 151 -4.29 -2.58 7.58
N ILE A 152 -4.23 -3.56 6.68
CA ILE A 152 -5.43 -4.07 6.03
C ILE A 152 -5.94 -5.15 6.99
N ASP A 153 -6.37 -4.68 8.16
CA ASP A 153 -7.03 -5.48 9.18
C ASP A 153 -8.45 -5.72 8.73
N GLN A 154 -8.61 -6.67 7.82
CA GLN A 154 -9.80 -7.50 7.81
C GLN A 154 -9.32 -8.93 7.54
N GLU A 155 -9.61 -9.84 8.47
CA GLU A 155 -10.13 -11.14 8.04
C GLU A 155 -11.34 -10.82 7.18
N GLU A 156 -11.11 -10.55 5.90
CA GLU A 156 -12.16 -10.13 5.01
C GLU A 156 -13.13 -11.29 4.93
N ASP A 157 -14.36 -11.03 5.38
CA ASP A 157 -15.45 -11.97 5.24
C ASP A 157 -15.48 -12.44 3.77
N PRO A 158 -15.30 -13.75 3.49
CA PRO A 158 -15.37 -14.26 2.13
C PRO A 158 -16.66 -13.84 1.41
N ARG A 159 -17.74 -13.53 2.15
CA ARG A 159 -19.01 -13.00 1.63
C ARG A 159 -18.90 -11.60 1.03
N ASN A 160 -17.92 -10.80 1.45
CA ASN A 160 -17.67 -9.43 0.95
C ASN A 160 -16.59 -9.40 -0.14
N SER A 161 -16.27 -10.56 -0.72
CA SER A 161 -15.29 -10.70 -1.79
C SER A 161 -15.96 -11.18 -3.06
N MET A 162 -15.63 -10.55 -4.19
CA MET A 162 -16.03 -11.03 -5.49
C MET A 162 -14.86 -11.77 -6.13
N LEU A 163 -15.03 -13.06 -6.44
CA LEU A 163 -14.06 -13.77 -7.27
C LEU A 163 -14.07 -13.17 -8.67
N ILE A 164 -12.88 -12.96 -9.22
CA ILE A 164 -12.73 -12.50 -10.59
C ILE A 164 -11.82 -13.45 -11.36
N HIS A 165 -12.03 -13.47 -12.66
CA HIS A 165 -11.38 -14.38 -13.59
C HIS A 165 -10.58 -13.55 -14.62
N PRO A 166 -9.49 -14.10 -15.18
CA PRO A 166 -8.76 -13.49 -16.28
C PRO A 166 -9.68 -13.13 -17.44
N ASN A 167 -9.34 -12.06 -18.17
CA ASN A 167 -10.10 -11.64 -19.35
C ASN A 167 -9.95 -12.64 -20.50
N GLU A 168 -8.80 -13.30 -20.58
CA GLU A 168 -8.50 -14.32 -21.58
C GLU A 168 -8.90 -15.71 -21.07
N VAL A 169 -9.23 -16.61 -22.01
CA VAL A 169 -9.47 -18.02 -21.69
C VAL A 169 -8.12 -18.67 -21.37
N LEU A 170 -7.80 -18.75 -20.08
CA LEU A 170 -6.63 -19.43 -19.56
C LEU A 170 -7.02 -20.78 -18.96
N ASP A 171 -6.14 -21.75 -19.09
CA ASP A 171 -6.28 -23.04 -18.40
C ASP A 171 -6.44 -22.80 -16.90
N SER A 172 -7.53 -23.34 -16.36
CA SER A 172 -7.80 -23.32 -14.93
C SER A 172 -7.47 -24.67 -14.32
N TYR A 173 -7.00 -24.62 -13.09
CA TYR A 173 -6.51 -25.76 -12.34
C TYR A 173 -7.23 -25.85 -11.01
N GLN A 174 -7.72 -27.05 -10.70
CA GLN A 174 -8.40 -27.32 -9.44
C GLN A 174 -7.39 -27.78 -8.39
N ILE A 175 -7.30 -27.02 -7.29
CA ILE A 175 -6.47 -27.36 -6.14
C ILE A 175 -7.38 -27.87 -5.02
N LEU A 176 -7.14 -29.12 -4.60
CA LEU A 176 -7.78 -29.76 -3.47
C LEU A 176 -7.03 -29.41 -2.18
N LYS A 177 -7.71 -28.76 -1.24
CA LYS A 177 -7.17 -28.52 0.09
C LYS A 177 -7.30 -29.78 0.96
N SER A 178 -6.47 -29.88 2.00
CA SER A 178 -6.59 -30.93 3.02
C SER A 178 -7.98 -31.01 3.67
N SER A 179 -8.68 -29.88 3.75
CA SER A 179 -10.08 -29.80 4.21
C SER A 179 -11.12 -30.48 3.30
N GLY A 180 -10.73 -30.95 2.12
CA GLY A 180 -11.65 -31.44 1.08
C GLY A 180 -12.21 -30.35 0.15
N SER A 181 -12.07 -29.06 0.49
CA SER A 181 -12.52 -27.98 -0.40
C SER A 181 -11.66 -27.87 -1.68
N VAL A 182 -12.33 -27.72 -2.82
CA VAL A 182 -11.70 -27.50 -4.13
C VAL A 182 -11.76 -26.02 -4.48
N ARG A 183 -10.66 -25.49 -5.03
CA ARG A 183 -10.58 -24.09 -5.47
C ARG A 183 -9.92 -24.03 -6.84
N GLU A 184 -10.45 -23.17 -7.69
CA GLU A 184 -9.90 -22.88 -9.01
C GLU A 184 -8.77 -21.84 -8.93
N TYR A 185 -7.73 -22.08 -9.71
CA TYR A 185 -6.55 -21.24 -9.87
C TYR A 185 -6.14 -21.19 -11.35
N TYR A 186 -5.45 -20.13 -11.76
CA TYR A 186 -4.89 -19.95 -13.09
C TYR A 186 -3.38 -20.12 -13.05
N LYS A 187 -2.80 -20.81 -14.03
CA LYS A 187 -1.35 -20.99 -14.09
C LYS A 187 -0.69 -19.81 -14.78
N LEU A 188 0.27 -19.21 -14.10
CA LEU A 188 1.20 -18.23 -14.63
C LEU A 188 2.57 -18.88 -14.84
N ASN A 189 3.13 -18.74 -16.04
CA ASN A 189 4.48 -19.15 -16.42
C ASN A 189 5.09 -18.04 -17.29
N ASN A 190 6.27 -18.27 -17.88
CA ASN A 190 6.94 -17.30 -18.75
C ASN A 190 6.36 -17.19 -20.17
N GLN A 191 5.50 -18.12 -20.56
CA GLN A 191 4.84 -18.15 -21.88
C GLN A 191 3.51 -17.42 -21.88
N ASN A 192 2.96 -17.09 -20.70
CA ASN A 192 1.68 -16.39 -20.57
C ASN A 192 1.69 -15.26 -19.54
N ASN A 193 0.81 -14.29 -19.74
CA ASN A 193 0.49 -13.28 -18.76
C ASN A 193 -0.95 -13.49 -18.30
N ILE A 194 -1.28 -13.08 -17.08
CA ILE A 194 -2.66 -13.02 -16.62
C ILE A 194 -3.12 -11.57 -16.67
N GLN A 195 -4.17 -11.28 -17.42
CA GLN A 195 -4.76 -9.93 -17.49
C GLN A 195 -6.15 -9.87 -16.86
N LEU A 196 -6.42 -8.84 -16.06
CA LEU A 196 -7.69 -8.57 -15.40
C LEU A 196 -8.17 -7.17 -15.76
N ASN A 197 -9.44 -7.01 -16.12
CA ASN A 197 -10.09 -5.71 -16.33
C ASN A 197 -10.95 -5.37 -15.11
N ILE A 198 -10.51 -4.41 -14.31
CA ILE A 198 -11.12 -4.08 -13.02
C ILE A 198 -11.62 -2.64 -13.04
N LYS A 199 -12.86 -2.43 -12.60
CA LYS A 199 -13.39 -1.10 -12.31
C LYS A 199 -13.23 -0.81 -10.82
N GLY A 200 -12.37 0.15 -10.48
CA GLY A 200 -12.16 0.60 -9.11
C GLY A 200 -13.12 1.73 -8.68
N PRO A 201 -12.95 2.27 -7.46
CA PRO A 201 -11.91 1.92 -6.50
C PRO A 201 -12.18 0.55 -5.85
N LYS A 202 -11.18 -0.34 -5.86
CA LYS A 202 -11.27 -1.69 -5.28
C LYS A 202 -9.92 -2.15 -4.75
N MET A 203 -9.92 -3.13 -3.84
CA MET A 203 -8.71 -3.86 -3.46
C MET A 203 -8.65 -5.19 -4.21
N LEU A 204 -7.65 -5.36 -5.07
CA LEU A 204 -7.35 -6.65 -5.67
C LEU A 204 -6.46 -7.46 -4.74
N LYS A 205 -6.95 -8.62 -4.32
CA LYS A 205 -6.15 -9.63 -3.64
C LYS A 205 -5.73 -10.69 -4.64
N ILE A 206 -4.43 -10.92 -4.73
CA ILE A 206 -3.81 -11.94 -5.56
C ILE A 206 -3.30 -13.02 -4.62
N ILE A 207 -3.91 -14.20 -4.65
CA ILE A 207 -3.43 -15.39 -3.94
C ILE A 207 -2.53 -16.18 -4.89
N SER A 208 -1.33 -16.52 -4.46
CA SER A 208 -0.35 -17.26 -5.26
C SER A 208 0.12 -18.54 -4.56
N ARG A 209 0.42 -19.58 -5.33
CA ARG A 209 1.04 -20.83 -4.89
C ARG A 209 2.08 -21.26 -5.92
N LEU A 210 3.30 -21.51 -5.46
CA LEU A 210 4.37 -22.04 -6.30
C LEU A 210 4.10 -23.50 -6.69
N ASP A 211 4.37 -23.86 -7.93
CA ASP A 211 4.62 -25.24 -8.35
C ASP A 211 6.07 -25.59 -7.97
N ILE A 212 6.25 -26.37 -6.90
CA ILE A 212 7.59 -26.67 -6.35
C ILE A 212 8.20 -27.80 -7.17
N GLU A 213 9.35 -27.53 -7.76
CA GLU A 213 10.16 -28.52 -8.47
C GLU A 213 11.29 -29.04 -7.58
N GLY A 214 11.62 -30.34 -7.70
CA GLY A 214 12.74 -30.97 -6.96
C GLY A 214 12.43 -31.37 -5.51
N GLU A 215 13.45 -31.82 -4.78
CA GLU A 215 13.30 -32.32 -3.41
C GLU A 215 12.91 -31.21 -2.41
N ASN A 216 12.06 -31.59 -1.44
CA ASN A 216 11.30 -30.76 -0.49
C ASN A 216 12.13 -29.73 0.30
N HIS A 217 12.42 -28.59 -0.32
CA HIS A 217 13.06 -27.45 0.34
C HIS A 217 12.23 -26.17 0.25
N LYS A 218 12.56 -25.21 1.12
CA LYS A 218 12.03 -23.85 1.02
C LYS A 218 12.48 -23.24 -0.29
N GLN A 219 11.53 -22.72 -1.06
CA GLN A 219 11.81 -22.09 -2.34
C GLN A 219 11.26 -20.67 -2.40
N ASP A 220 11.98 -19.86 -3.15
CA ASP A 220 11.61 -18.49 -3.43
C ASP A 220 11.03 -18.41 -4.84
N TYR A 221 10.03 -17.53 -5.00
CA TYR A 221 9.44 -17.20 -6.29
C TYR A 221 8.97 -15.75 -6.29
N SER A 222 8.81 -15.19 -7.47
CA SER A 222 8.28 -13.84 -7.64
C SER A 222 7.46 -13.69 -8.90
N PHE A 223 6.60 -12.68 -8.93
CA PHE A 223 5.86 -12.26 -10.12
C PHE A 223 5.73 -10.75 -10.13
N THR A 224 5.61 -10.17 -11.32
CA THR A 224 5.43 -8.73 -11.47
C THR A 224 3.95 -8.40 -11.66
N VAL A 225 3.55 -7.22 -11.22
CA VAL A 225 2.22 -6.67 -11.49
C VAL A 225 2.39 -5.31 -12.15
N GLU A 226 1.63 -5.08 -13.21
CA GLU A 226 1.51 -3.83 -13.94
C GLU A 226 0.05 -3.38 -13.92
N GLN A 227 -0.17 -2.06 -13.90
CA GLN A 227 -1.47 -1.42 -14.10
C GLN A 227 -1.36 -0.52 -15.33
N ASP A 228 -2.18 -0.79 -16.34
CA ASP A 228 -2.20 -0.02 -17.61
C ASP A 228 -0.80 0.09 -18.25
N GLY A 229 0.00 -0.98 -18.15
CA GLY A 229 1.38 -1.03 -18.62
C GLY A 229 2.41 -0.38 -17.68
N TYR A 230 1.98 0.30 -16.62
CA TYR A 230 2.85 0.85 -15.59
C TYR A 230 3.19 -0.22 -14.55
N PHE A 231 4.48 -0.50 -14.40
CA PHE A 231 4.99 -1.42 -13.39
C PHE A 231 4.65 -0.96 -11.97
N LEU A 232 3.83 -1.75 -11.27
CA LEU A 232 3.48 -1.52 -9.87
C LEU A 232 4.48 -2.18 -8.91
N GLY A 233 5.03 -3.34 -9.27
CA GLY A 233 5.97 -4.02 -8.38
C GLY A 233 6.31 -5.45 -8.76
N ASN A 234 7.36 -5.96 -8.08
CA ASN A 234 7.72 -7.37 -8.06
C ASN A 234 7.36 -7.98 -6.69
N TYR A 235 6.52 -8.99 -6.66
CA TYR A 235 6.06 -9.63 -5.44
C TYR A 235 6.80 -10.93 -5.21
N SER A 236 7.79 -10.91 -4.32
CA SER A 236 8.61 -12.06 -3.97
C SER A 236 8.17 -12.73 -2.67
N PHE A 237 8.13 -14.06 -2.66
CA PHE A 237 7.75 -14.85 -1.50
C PHE A 237 8.68 -16.04 -1.30
N LYS A 238 8.86 -16.41 -0.03
CA LYS A 238 9.40 -17.71 0.36
C LYS A 238 8.25 -18.65 0.69
N THR A 239 8.32 -19.88 0.20
CA THR A 239 7.31 -20.90 0.47
C THR A 239 7.93 -22.25 0.72
N GLU A 240 7.13 -23.13 1.31
CA GLU A 240 7.46 -24.52 1.61
C GLU A 240 6.29 -25.40 1.14
N PRO A 241 6.50 -26.72 1.01
CA PRO A 241 5.46 -27.64 0.59
C PRO A 241 4.15 -27.51 1.40
N SER A 242 3.03 -27.60 0.70
CA SER A 242 1.68 -27.63 1.23
C SER A 242 1.14 -29.05 1.17
N SER A 243 0.22 -29.37 2.08
CA SER A 243 -0.61 -30.58 1.98
C SER A 243 -1.71 -30.51 0.93
N SER A 244 -1.83 -29.38 0.20
CA SER A 244 -2.80 -29.25 -0.90
C SER A 244 -2.29 -29.97 -2.14
N LYS A 245 -3.19 -30.56 -2.94
CA LYS A 245 -2.84 -31.29 -4.16
C LYS A 245 -3.50 -30.68 -5.38
N LEU A 246 -2.81 -30.74 -6.52
CA LEU A 246 -3.45 -30.46 -7.81
C LEU A 246 -4.34 -31.64 -8.16
N ARG A 247 -5.62 -31.40 -8.47
CA ARG A 247 -6.61 -32.47 -8.67
C ARG A 247 -6.26 -33.36 -9.85
N ASN A 248 -5.78 -32.75 -10.95
CA ASN A 248 -5.48 -33.43 -12.20
C ASN A 248 -4.04 -33.96 -12.26
N ASP A 249 -3.18 -33.58 -11.30
CA ASP A 249 -1.79 -34.05 -11.21
C ASP A 249 -1.36 -34.12 -9.74
N PRO A 250 -1.75 -35.19 -9.02
CA PRO A 250 -1.49 -35.32 -7.59
C PRO A 250 -0.01 -35.47 -7.21
N GLN A 251 0.88 -35.67 -8.19
CA GLN A 251 2.33 -35.79 -7.99
C GLN A 251 2.99 -34.41 -7.85
N LYS A 252 2.35 -33.35 -8.35
CA LYS A 252 2.85 -31.99 -8.17
C LYS A 252 2.81 -31.53 -6.72
N VAL A 253 3.94 -30.98 -6.28
CA VAL A 253 4.09 -30.40 -4.95
C VAL A 253 3.75 -28.93 -5.01
N LEU A 254 2.68 -28.53 -4.31
CA LEU A 254 2.26 -27.13 -4.26
C LEU A 254 2.87 -26.44 -3.05
N GLY A 255 3.33 -25.20 -3.21
CA GLY A 255 3.69 -24.35 -2.10
C GLY A 255 2.49 -23.94 -1.25
N LYS A 256 2.75 -23.57 0.02
CA LYS A 256 1.78 -22.85 0.85
C LYS A 256 1.35 -21.58 0.14
N TRP A 257 0.06 -21.25 0.26
CA TRP A 257 -0.47 -20.04 -0.36
C TRP A 257 0.14 -18.79 0.26
N ARG A 258 0.31 -17.78 -0.58
CA ARG A 258 0.68 -16.41 -0.22
C ARG A 258 -0.33 -15.47 -0.83
N ALA A 259 -0.34 -14.23 -0.35
CA ALA A 259 -1.19 -13.22 -0.96
C ALA A 259 -0.48 -11.87 -0.96
N CYS A 260 -0.70 -11.10 -2.03
CA CYS A 260 -0.49 -9.66 -2.03
C CYS A 260 -1.79 -8.92 -2.32
N ARG A 261 -1.77 -7.61 -2.04
CA ARG A 261 -2.90 -6.72 -2.25
C ARG A 261 -2.46 -5.52 -3.10
N VAL A 262 -3.27 -5.21 -4.11
CA VAL A 262 -3.03 -4.14 -5.06
C VAL A 262 -4.26 -3.23 -5.01
N TYR A 263 -4.07 -1.98 -4.61
CA TYR A 263 -5.13 -0.98 -4.70
C TYR A 263 -5.36 -0.63 -6.17
N ILE A 264 -6.61 -0.73 -6.61
CA ILE A 264 -7.04 -0.29 -7.94
C ILE A 264 -7.78 1.04 -7.74
N PRO A 265 -7.28 2.15 -8.32
CA PRO A 265 -7.89 3.46 -8.16
C PRO A 265 -9.23 3.57 -8.89
N GLU A 266 -9.91 4.69 -8.70
CA GLU A 266 -11.16 4.98 -9.42
C GLU A 266 -10.93 5.01 -10.94
N GLY A 267 -11.79 4.31 -11.68
CA GLY A 267 -11.64 4.15 -13.12
C GLY A 267 -11.63 2.68 -13.54
N ARG A 268 -11.40 2.44 -14.83
CA ARG A 268 -11.23 1.10 -15.38
C ARG A 268 -9.75 0.89 -15.68
N HIS A 269 -9.19 -0.18 -15.15
CA HIS A 269 -7.76 -0.47 -15.23
C HIS A 269 -7.50 -1.91 -15.70
N TYR A 270 -6.43 -2.08 -16.48
CA TYR A 270 -5.91 -3.37 -16.89
C TYR A 270 -4.76 -3.78 -15.97
N ILE A 271 -4.97 -4.81 -15.17
CA ILE A 271 -3.94 -5.38 -14.32
C ILE A 271 -3.32 -6.57 -15.02
N THR A 272 -2.01 -6.48 -15.28
CA THR A 272 -1.24 -7.53 -15.94
C THR A 272 -0.27 -8.14 -14.94
N ILE A 273 -0.38 -9.45 -14.73
CA ILE A 273 0.54 -10.22 -13.90
C ILE A 273 1.44 -11.02 -14.83
N LYS A 274 2.76 -10.91 -14.62
CA LYS A 274 3.77 -11.62 -15.43
C LYS A 274 4.71 -12.40 -14.55
N ASN A 275 5.24 -13.49 -15.08
CA ASN A 275 6.27 -14.26 -14.41
C ASN A 275 7.64 -13.95 -15.02
N PRO A 276 8.51 -13.20 -14.32
CA PRO A 276 9.84 -12.91 -14.81
C PRO A 276 10.78 -14.12 -14.73
N ASN A 277 10.39 -15.21 -14.06
CA ASN A 277 11.21 -16.41 -13.90
C ASN A 277 10.77 -17.49 -14.90
N GLU A 278 11.70 -17.89 -15.76
CA GLU A 278 11.45 -18.82 -16.87
C GLU A 278 11.22 -20.27 -16.43
N GLU A 279 11.66 -20.65 -15.24
CA GLU A 279 11.69 -22.06 -14.82
C GLU A 279 10.53 -22.43 -13.89
N LYS A 280 9.85 -21.46 -13.27
CA LYS A 280 8.88 -21.75 -12.20
C LYS A 280 7.46 -21.40 -12.60
N SER A 281 6.52 -22.31 -12.40
CA SER A 281 5.08 -22.00 -12.58
C SER A 281 4.42 -21.57 -11.28
N VAL A 282 3.47 -20.63 -11.35
CA VAL A 282 2.74 -20.11 -10.18
C VAL A 282 1.24 -20.21 -10.42
N PHE A 283 0.52 -20.85 -9.51
CA PHE A 283 -0.95 -20.90 -9.51
C PHE A 283 -1.53 -19.69 -8.80
N MET A 284 -2.43 -18.97 -9.46
CA MET A 284 -2.97 -17.69 -9.01
C MET A 284 -4.49 -17.67 -8.91
N LYS A 285 -4.99 -16.97 -7.91
CA LYS A 285 -6.42 -16.74 -7.70
C LYS A 285 -6.67 -15.30 -7.30
N PHE A 286 -7.76 -14.72 -7.80
CA PHE A 286 -8.04 -13.29 -7.67
C PHE A 286 -9.37 -13.05 -6.97
N SER A 287 -9.41 -12.03 -6.13
CA SER A 287 -10.65 -11.55 -5.52
C SER A 287 -10.62 -10.05 -5.33
N LEU A 288 -11.76 -9.39 -5.54
CA LEU A 288 -11.97 -7.98 -5.29
C LEU A 288 -12.68 -7.76 -3.96
N TYR A 289 -12.26 -6.73 -3.26
CA TYR A 289 -12.92 -6.19 -2.07
C TYR A 289 -13.29 -4.73 -2.30
N GLU A 290 -14.37 -4.31 -1.65
CA GLU A 290 -14.83 -2.91 -1.64
C GLU A 290 -13.90 -2.00 -0.83
#